data_AF-A0A7H4MRM2-F1
#
_entry.id   AF-A0A7H4MRM2-F1
#
_cell.length_a   1.000
_cell.length_b   1.000
_cell.length_c   1.000
_cell.angle_alpha   90.00
_cell.angle_beta   90.00
_cell.angle_gamma   90.00
#
_symmetry.space_group_name_H-M   'P 1'
#
loop_
_entity.id
_entity.type
_entity.pdbx_description
1 polymer ?
#
loop_
_entity_poly.entity_id
_entity_poly.type
_entity_poly.pdbx_seq_one_letter_code
_entity_poly.pdbx_strand_id
1 'polypeptide(L)'
;MAIYTRTGDAGSTSLFTGQRVSKTHPRVEAYGTLDELNAVLSLCVCAVAEEEHRVLLEALQQHIFWFSAELASDSEQPSPGKRYISSEEIALLEQTIDREMARVPALHQFVLPGRCEAASRLHLARTVARRAERRLVELAAEVTLRQILLRYLNRLSDCLYALARSEDQADHQRRLVAEIAARYLAASGSPASDAPKPRPGRSPFTSCISLPVRLSNTPASCRCRWW
;
A
#
# COMPACT_ATOMS: atom_id res chain seq x y z
N MET A 1 17.48 -19.08 12.14
CA MET A 1 17.00 -19.85 10.97
C MET A 1 17.69 -19.27 9.74
N ALA A 2 18.32 -20.08 8.89
CA ALA A 2 18.95 -19.56 7.67
C ALA A 2 17.87 -19.16 6.66
N ILE A 3 17.99 -17.97 6.07
CA ILE A 3 17.05 -17.45 5.06
C ILE A 3 17.28 -18.12 3.70
N TYR A 4 18.52 -18.47 3.36
CA TYR A 4 18.87 -19.09 2.08
C TYR A 4 18.98 -20.62 2.19
N THR A 5 18.46 -21.35 1.19
CA THR A 5 18.52 -22.82 1.11
C THR A 5 19.36 -23.33 -0.06
N ARG A 6 19.75 -22.46 -1.00
CA ARG A 6 20.43 -22.79 -2.29
C ARG A 6 19.65 -23.72 -3.23
N THR A 7 18.45 -24.16 -2.84
CA THR A 7 17.65 -25.09 -3.64
C THR A 7 17.13 -24.47 -4.93
N GLY A 8 17.11 -23.13 -5.04
CA GLY A 8 16.65 -22.41 -6.22
C GLY A 8 17.74 -21.87 -7.16
N ASP A 9 19.00 -22.24 -6.94
CA ASP A 9 20.14 -21.68 -7.69
C ASP A 9 20.14 -22.12 -9.16
N ALA A 10 19.57 -23.29 -9.46
CA ALA A 10 19.37 -23.78 -10.82
C ALA A 10 18.17 -23.15 -11.56
N GLY A 11 17.60 -22.05 -11.04
CA GLY A 11 16.52 -21.31 -11.71
C GLY A 11 15.11 -21.87 -11.51
N SER A 12 14.91 -22.88 -10.66
CA SER A 12 13.59 -23.41 -10.29
C SER A 12 13.19 -23.05 -8.86
N THR A 13 11.90 -23.04 -8.57
CA THR A 13 11.34 -22.84 -7.22
C THR A 13 10.24 -23.86 -6.94
N SER A 14 9.90 -24.04 -5.67
CA SER A 14 8.79 -24.91 -5.24
C SER A 14 7.55 -24.06 -4.97
N LEU A 15 6.44 -24.41 -5.61
CA LEU A 15 5.12 -23.86 -5.27
C LEU A 15 4.68 -24.37 -3.89
N PHE A 16 3.63 -23.76 -3.34
CA PHE A 16 3.06 -24.18 -2.05
C PHE A 16 2.61 -25.65 -2.05
N THR A 17 2.26 -26.18 -3.22
CA THR A 17 1.84 -27.56 -3.42
C THR A 17 3.00 -28.57 -3.51
N GLY A 18 4.23 -28.09 -3.44
CA GLY A 18 5.45 -28.91 -3.53
C GLY A 18 5.92 -29.16 -4.95
N GLN A 19 5.12 -28.82 -5.97
CA GLN A 19 5.54 -28.87 -7.37
C GLN A 19 6.71 -27.91 -7.61
N ARG A 20 7.75 -28.38 -8.31
CA ARG A 20 8.85 -27.51 -8.77
C ARG A 20 8.55 -26.95 -10.15
N VAL A 21 8.68 -25.65 -10.29
CA VAL A 21 8.47 -24.90 -11.53
C VAL A 21 9.66 -24.00 -11.82
N SER A 22 9.80 -23.54 -13.07
CA SER A 22 10.76 -22.47 -13.41
C SER A 22 10.41 -21.20 -12.62
N LYS A 23 11.41 -20.42 -12.23
CA LYS A 23 11.19 -19.09 -11.64
C LYS A 23 10.48 -18.12 -12.60
N THR A 24 10.54 -18.39 -13.90
CA THR A 24 9.84 -17.62 -14.95
C THR A 24 8.42 -18.13 -15.22
N HIS A 25 7.92 -19.09 -14.45
CA HIS A 25 6.58 -19.65 -14.65
C HIS A 25 5.51 -18.55 -14.44
N PRO A 26 4.46 -18.45 -15.26
CA PRO A 26 3.46 -17.37 -15.18
C PRO A 26 2.86 -17.18 -13.78
N ARG A 27 2.61 -18.29 -13.06
CA ARG A 27 2.17 -18.24 -11.65
C ARG A 27 3.17 -17.52 -10.74
N VAL A 28 4.47 -17.80 -10.90
CA VAL A 28 5.56 -17.18 -10.12
C VAL A 28 5.66 -15.70 -10.44
N GLU A 29 5.59 -15.34 -11.71
CA GLU A 29 5.56 -13.95 -12.16
C GLU A 29 4.35 -13.19 -11.62
N ALA A 30 3.17 -13.82 -11.57
CA ALA A 30 1.94 -13.19 -11.07
C ALA A 30 2.04 -12.84 -9.58
N TYR A 31 2.31 -13.80 -8.69
CA TYR A 31 2.42 -13.50 -7.27
C TYR A 31 3.70 -12.71 -6.93
N GLY A 32 4.77 -12.83 -7.72
CA GLY A 32 5.98 -12.00 -7.59
C GLY A 32 5.71 -10.53 -7.92
N THR A 33 4.91 -10.26 -8.96
CA THR A 33 4.49 -8.88 -9.28
C THR A 33 3.55 -8.31 -8.21
N LEU A 34 2.73 -9.14 -7.57
CA LEU A 34 1.92 -8.73 -6.41
C LEU A 34 2.79 -8.40 -5.19
N ASP A 35 3.86 -9.15 -4.95
CA ASP A 35 4.82 -8.84 -3.88
C ASP A 35 5.55 -7.52 -4.15
N GLU A 36 5.92 -7.25 -5.41
CA GLU A 36 6.47 -5.96 -5.81
C GLU A 36 5.45 -4.82 -5.59
N LEU A 37 4.18 -5.02 -5.95
CA LEU A 37 3.11 -4.06 -5.64
C LEU A 37 3.04 -3.81 -4.14
N ASN A 38 3.11 -4.86 -3.33
CA ASN A 38 3.04 -4.75 -1.87
C ASN A 38 4.22 -3.95 -1.29
N ALA A 39 5.43 -4.13 -1.82
CA ALA A 39 6.59 -3.34 -1.45
C ALA A 39 6.44 -1.85 -1.84
N VAL A 40 5.85 -1.57 -3.01
CA VAL A 40 5.56 -0.18 -3.42
C VAL A 40 4.44 0.44 -2.57
N LEU A 41 3.44 -0.33 -2.14
CA LEU A 41 2.42 0.13 -1.20
C LEU A 41 3.05 0.53 0.15
N SER A 42 4.08 -0.17 0.64
CA SER A 42 4.83 0.26 1.84
C SER A 42 5.43 1.66 1.66
N LEU A 43 5.96 1.97 0.48
CA LEU A 43 6.47 3.32 0.19
C LEU A 43 5.35 4.36 0.22
N CYS A 44 4.14 4.01 -0.23
CA CYS A 44 2.97 4.88 -0.17
C CYS A 44 2.58 5.13 1.28
N VAL A 45 2.49 4.08 2.11
CA VAL A 45 2.19 4.17 3.56
C VAL A 45 3.14 5.16 4.24
N CYS A 46 4.44 5.10 3.95
CA CYS A 46 5.41 6.03 4.54
C CYS A 46 5.25 7.50 4.09
N ALA A 47 4.65 7.75 2.92
CA ALA A 47 4.63 9.08 2.30
C ALA A 47 3.30 9.82 2.43
N VAL A 48 2.17 9.12 2.52
CA VAL A 48 0.86 9.75 2.65
C VAL A 48 0.76 10.59 3.92
N ALA A 49 0.13 11.76 3.81
CA ALA A 49 -0.02 12.68 4.93
C ALA A 49 -1.28 12.36 5.75
N GLU A 50 -2.33 11.84 5.11
CA GLU A 50 -3.60 11.56 5.76
C GLU A 50 -3.61 10.18 6.42
N GLU A 51 -4.00 10.13 7.70
CA GLU A 51 -4.05 8.88 8.46
C GLU A 51 -5.09 7.90 7.90
N GLU A 52 -6.20 8.40 7.37
CA GLU A 52 -7.20 7.58 6.69
C GLU A 52 -6.62 6.84 5.48
N HIS A 53 -5.78 7.51 4.69
CA HIS A 53 -5.08 6.90 3.56
C HIS A 53 -4.04 5.88 4.03
N ARG A 54 -3.32 6.15 5.13
CA ARG A 54 -2.36 5.22 5.72
C ARG A 54 -3.02 3.91 6.13
N VAL A 55 -4.09 3.99 6.93
CA VAL A 55 -4.84 2.82 7.40
C VAL A 55 -5.42 2.01 6.23
N LEU A 56 -5.96 2.70 5.22
CA LEU A 56 -6.45 2.03 4.03
C LEU A 56 -5.33 1.30 3.29
N LEU A 57 -4.19 1.96 3.05
CA LEU A 57 -3.05 1.35 2.34
C LEU A 57 -2.53 0.11 3.08
N GLU A 58 -2.43 0.15 4.41
CA GLU A 58 -2.07 -1.02 5.23
C GLU A 58 -3.07 -2.17 5.07
N ALA A 59 -4.38 -1.87 5.02
CA ALA A 59 -5.40 -2.87 4.72
C ALA A 59 -5.21 -3.46 3.31
N LEU A 60 -4.89 -2.63 2.31
CA LEU A 60 -4.60 -3.08 0.94
C LEU A 60 -3.36 -3.98 0.90
N GLN A 61 -2.30 -3.69 1.67
CA GLN A 61 -1.15 -4.58 1.78
C GLN A 61 -1.55 -5.97 2.29
N GLN A 62 -2.43 -6.01 3.28
CA GLN A 62 -2.95 -7.25 3.83
C GLN A 62 -3.82 -8.01 2.81
N HIS A 63 -4.62 -7.30 2.01
CA HIS A 63 -5.40 -7.88 0.92
C HIS A 63 -4.51 -8.50 -0.16
N ILE A 64 -3.46 -7.78 -0.59
CA ILE A 64 -2.48 -8.28 -1.55
C ILE A 64 -1.75 -9.52 -0.99
N PHE A 65 -1.46 -9.56 0.31
CA PHE A 65 -0.88 -10.75 0.92
C PHE A 65 -1.81 -11.98 0.83
N TRP A 66 -3.12 -11.83 1.10
CA TRP A 66 -4.09 -12.91 0.94
C TRP A 66 -4.22 -13.34 -0.53
N PHE A 67 -4.23 -12.37 -1.44
CA PHE A 67 -4.26 -12.59 -2.88
C PHE A 67 -3.05 -13.45 -3.32
N SER A 68 -1.84 -13.05 -2.94
CA SER A 68 -0.62 -13.80 -3.29
C SER A 68 -0.64 -15.22 -2.71
N ALA A 69 -1.13 -15.39 -1.48
CA ALA A 69 -1.27 -16.70 -0.85
C ALA A 69 -2.25 -17.61 -1.61
N GLU A 70 -3.34 -17.04 -2.14
CA GLU A 70 -4.28 -17.76 -2.98
C GLU A 70 -3.64 -18.20 -4.30
N LEU A 71 -2.97 -17.29 -5.02
CA LEU A 71 -2.32 -17.61 -6.29
C LEU A 71 -1.21 -18.65 -6.18
N ALA A 72 -0.55 -18.71 -5.03
CA ALA A 72 0.49 -19.70 -4.81
C ALA A 72 -0.06 -21.07 -4.41
N SER A 73 -1.36 -21.17 -4.11
CA SER A 73 -2.06 -22.41 -3.81
C SER A 73 -2.78 -22.99 -5.04
N ASP A 74 -2.97 -24.31 -5.07
CA ASP A 74 -3.72 -25.00 -6.14
C ASP A 74 -5.23 -25.11 -5.84
N SER A 75 -5.71 -24.50 -4.75
CA SER A 75 -7.13 -24.58 -4.39
C SER A 75 -7.93 -23.53 -5.15
N GLU A 76 -8.68 -23.95 -6.15
CA GLU A 76 -9.65 -23.09 -6.86
C GLU A 76 -10.77 -22.57 -5.93
N GLN A 77 -10.93 -23.20 -4.76
CA GLN A 77 -11.98 -22.86 -3.79
C GLN A 77 -11.43 -22.31 -2.46
N PRO A 78 -12.09 -21.30 -1.87
CA PRO A 78 -11.77 -20.82 -0.53
C PRO A 78 -11.84 -21.93 0.52
N SER A 79 -10.76 -22.15 1.25
CA SER A 79 -10.74 -23.11 2.37
C SER A 79 -11.20 -22.43 3.68
N PRO A 80 -11.98 -23.12 4.53
CA PRO A 80 -12.41 -22.58 5.83
C PRO A 80 -11.23 -22.10 6.69
N GLY A 81 -11.37 -20.95 7.35
CA GLY A 81 -10.36 -20.40 8.26
C GLY A 81 -9.25 -19.59 7.61
N LYS A 82 -9.25 -19.43 6.27
CA LYS A 82 -8.37 -18.48 5.57
C LYS A 82 -9.16 -17.27 5.06
N ARG A 83 -8.51 -16.11 4.99
CA ARG A 83 -9.09 -14.91 4.37
C ARG A 83 -8.76 -14.87 2.88
N TYR A 84 -9.73 -14.40 2.11
CA TYR A 84 -9.70 -14.29 0.67
C TYR A 84 -10.30 -12.95 0.26
N ILE A 85 -9.92 -12.45 -0.91
CA ILE A 85 -10.63 -11.32 -1.52
C ILE A 85 -12.07 -11.72 -1.79
N SER A 86 -13.01 -10.92 -1.28
CA SER A 86 -14.44 -11.04 -1.50
C SER A 86 -15.03 -9.73 -2.05
N SER A 87 -16.37 -9.69 -2.17
CA SER A 87 -17.09 -8.53 -2.73
C SER A 87 -16.95 -7.29 -1.86
N GLU A 88 -16.74 -7.49 -0.56
CA GLU A 88 -16.58 -6.46 0.45
C GLU A 88 -15.32 -5.63 0.18
N GLU A 89 -14.18 -6.26 -0.15
CA GLU A 89 -12.98 -5.51 -0.48
C GLU A 89 -13.11 -4.73 -1.80
N ILE A 90 -13.88 -5.23 -2.77
CA ILE A 90 -14.17 -4.46 -4.00
C ILE A 90 -15.06 -3.27 -3.68
N ALA A 91 -16.11 -3.46 -2.88
CA ALA A 91 -17.01 -2.38 -2.46
C ALA A 91 -16.26 -1.30 -1.66
N LEU A 92 -15.30 -1.67 -0.82
CA LEU A 92 -14.43 -0.74 -0.11
C LEU A 92 -13.62 0.14 -1.09
N LEU A 93 -13.05 -0.48 -2.14
CA LEU A 93 -12.31 0.27 -3.17
C LEU A 93 -13.22 1.26 -3.91
N GLU A 94 -14.42 0.82 -4.30
CA GLU A 94 -15.41 1.66 -4.99
C GLU A 94 -15.85 2.85 -4.13
N GLN A 95 -16.21 2.60 -2.87
CA GLN A 95 -16.56 3.67 -1.92
C GLN A 95 -15.42 4.65 -1.69
N THR A 96 -14.18 4.17 -1.65
CA THR A 96 -13.00 5.03 -1.55
C THR A 96 -12.85 5.90 -2.79
N ILE A 97 -12.98 5.31 -3.98
CA ILE A 97 -12.89 6.07 -5.25
C ILE A 97 -13.92 7.18 -5.26
N ASP A 98 -15.18 6.88 -4.97
CA ASP A 98 -16.26 7.86 -4.97
C ASP A 98 -15.99 9.00 -3.98
N ARG A 99 -15.55 8.65 -2.77
CA ARG A 99 -15.23 9.62 -1.72
C ARG A 99 -14.07 10.54 -2.09
N GLU A 100 -12.95 9.98 -2.55
CA GLU A 100 -11.77 10.78 -2.88
C GLU A 100 -11.97 11.62 -4.14
N MET A 101 -12.68 11.06 -5.14
CA MET A 101 -12.98 11.80 -6.37
C MET A 101 -13.95 12.95 -6.14
N ALA A 102 -14.83 12.88 -5.13
CA ALA A 102 -15.70 13.99 -4.74
C ALA A 102 -14.95 15.17 -4.09
N ARG A 103 -13.74 14.95 -3.55
CA ARG A 103 -12.91 15.98 -2.90
C ARG A 103 -12.02 16.74 -3.87
N VAL A 104 -11.79 16.20 -5.06
CA VAL A 104 -10.88 16.78 -6.06
C VAL A 104 -11.65 17.51 -7.16
N PRO A 105 -11.10 18.59 -7.72
CA PRO A 105 -11.71 19.25 -8.87
C PRO A 105 -11.89 18.28 -10.04
N ALA A 106 -13.03 18.38 -10.70
CA ALA A 106 -13.33 17.62 -11.92
C ALA A 106 -12.24 17.88 -12.98
N LEU A 107 -11.88 16.83 -13.69
CA LEU A 107 -10.77 16.84 -14.63
C LEU A 107 -11.24 16.31 -15.99
N HIS A 108 -11.01 17.10 -17.03
CA HIS A 108 -11.39 16.78 -18.41
C HIS A 108 -10.19 16.44 -19.31
N GLN A 109 -8.98 16.34 -18.74
CA GLN A 109 -7.73 16.12 -19.48
C GLN A 109 -6.81 15.14 -18.76
N PHE A 110 -5.84 14.57 -19.47
CA PHE A 110 -4.83 13.71 -18.83
C PHE A 110 -3.96 14.50 -17.85
N VAL A 111 -3.62 13.85 -16.73
CA VAL A 111 -2.79 14.42 -15.68
C VAL A 111 -1.44 13.72 -15.64
N LEU A 112 -0.39 14.54 -15.54
CA LEU A 112 0.94 14.04 -15.27
C LEU A 112 0.98 13.40 -13.87
N PRO A 113 1.60 12.22 -13.73
CA PRO A 113 1.57 11.49 -12.48
C PRO A 113 2.40 12.19 -11.40
N GLY A 114 1.72 12.78 -10.43
CA GLY A 114 2.30 13.29 -9.19
C GLY A 114 2.79 14.72 -9.26
N ARG A 115 2.42 15.51 -8.25
CA ARG A 115 2.94 16.86 -7.95
C ARG A 115 3.52 16.94 -6.54
N CYS A 116 3.23 15.94 -5.71
CA CYS A 116 3.88 15.68 -4.43
C CYS A 116 4.46 14.26 -4.35
N GLU A 117 5.25 13.99 -3.31
CA GLU A 117 5.91 12.71 -3.11
C GLU A 117 4.90 11.56 -2.92
N ALA A 118 3.86 11.79 -2.10
CA ALA A 118 2.80 10.80 -1.85
C ALA A 118 2.08 10.38 -3.14
N ALA A 119 1.60 11.35 -3.92
CA ALA A 119 0.91 11.09 -5.18
C ALA A 119 1.80 10.41 -6.22
N SER A 120 3.09 10.79 -6.29
CA SER A 120 4.06 10.16 -7.19
C SER A 120 4.23 8.68 -6.88
N ARG A 121 4.35 8.32 -5.59
CA ARG A 121 4.45 6.93 -5.14
C ARG A 121 3.14 6.16 -5.38
N LEU A 122 1.98 6.78 -5.17
CA LEU A 122 0.68 6.18 -5.47
C LEU A 122 0.48 5.91 -6.97
N HIS A 123 0.94 6.82 -7.83
CA HIS A 123 0.93 6.58 -9.28
C HIS A 123 1.91 5.48 -9.70
N LEU A 124 3.06 5.35 -9.04
CA LEU A 124 3.95 4.20 -9.22
C LEU A 124 3.22 2.91 -8.84
N ALA A 125 2.63 2.84 -7.65
CA ALA A 125 1.84 1.69 -7.19
C ALA A 125 0.74 1.32 -8.19
N ARG A 126 0.00 2.31 -8.71
CA ARG A 126 -1.02 2.12 -9.75
C ARG A 126 -0.45 1.44 -11.00
N THR A 127 0.73 1.85 -11.46
CA THR A 127 1.34 1.25 -12.65
C THR A 127 1.77 -0.20 -12.41
N VAL A 128 2.26 -0.52 -11.20
CA VAL A 128 2.59 -1.88 -10.79
C VAL A 128 1.33 -2.73 -10.64
N ALA A 129 0.24 -2.19 -10.09
CA ALA A 129 -1.05 -2.88 -10.02
C ALA A 129 -1.57 -3.28 -11.41
N ARG A 130 -1.48 -2.36 -12.39
CA ARG A 130 -1.80 -2.67 -13.80
C ARG A 130 -0.85 -3.69 -14.41
N ARG A 131 0.42 -3.74 -13.97
CA ARG A 131 1.36 -4.79 -14.40
C ARG A 131 0.96 -6.14 -13.82
N ALA A 132 0.61 -6.20 -12.54
CA ALA A 132 0.10 -7.41 -11.89
C ALA A 132 -1.19 -7.91 -12.58
N GLU A 133 -2.11 -7.00 -12.93
CA GLU A 133 -3.33 -7.32 -13.67
C GLU A 133 -3.01 -8.03 -15.00
N ARG A 134 -2.05 -7.54 -15.78
CA ARG A 134 -1.64 -8.19 -17.04
C ARG A 134 -1.04 -9.58 -16.82
N ARG A 135 -0.23 -9.76 -15.76
CA ARG A 135 0.33 -11.08 -15.40
C ARG A 135 -0.74 -12.05 -14.93
N LEU A 136 -1.77 -11.54 -14.26
CA LEU A 136 -2.91 -12.34 -13.86
C LEU A 136 -3.76 -12.78 -15.06
N VAL A 137 -3.96 -11.90 -16.04
CA VAL A 137 -4.65 -12.24 -17.30
C VAL A 137 -3.87 -13.32 -18.08
N GLU A 138 -2.54 -13.20 -18.14
CA GLU A 138 -1.67 -14.22 -18.73
C GLU A 138 -1.82 -15.57 -18.02
N LEU A 139 -1.79 -15.58 -16.68
CA LEU A 139 -2.01 -16.79 -15.90
C LEU A 139 -3.43 -17.38 -16.09
N ALA A 140 -4.44 -16.52 -16.22
CA ALA A 140 -5.84 -16.94 -16.42
C ALA A 140 -6.08 -17.66 -17.75
N ALA A 141 -5.16 -17.55 -18.71
CA ALA A 141 -5.22 -18.30 -19.96
C ALA A 141 -4.81 -19.78 -19.78
N GLU A 142 -4.04 -20.09 -18.74
CA GLU A 142 -3.51 -21.43 -18.46
C GLU A 142 -4.25 -22.14 -17.32
N VAL A 143 -4.80 -21.38 -16.37
CA VAL A 143 -5.41 -21.93 -15.15
C VAL A 143 -6.71 -21.21 -14.81
N THR A 144 -7.66 -21.95 -14.26
CA THR A 144 -8.90 -21.37 -13.72
C THR A 144 -8.59 -20.53 -12.49
N LEU A 145 -8.96 -19.24 -12.53
CA LEU A 145 -8.84 -18.32 -11.41
C LEU A 145 -10.21 -17.78 -10.99
N ARG A 146 -10.34 -17.39 -9.72
CA ARG A 146 -11.54 -16.68 -9.26
C ARG A 146 -11.63 -15.32 -9.94
N GLN A 147 -12.70 -15.09 -10.70
CA GLN A 147 -12.92 -13.84 -11.45
C GLN A 147 -12.88 -12.56 -10.58
N ILE A 148 -13.14 -12.71 -9.29
CA ILE A 148 -13.09 -11.61 -8.33
C ILE A 148 -11.68 -11.00 -8.20
N LEU A 149 -10.63 -11.79 -8.43
CA LEU A 149 -9.24 -11.37 -8.36
C LEU A 149 -8.89 -10.36 -9.47
N LEU A 150 -9.35 -10.61 -10.70
CA LEU A 150 -9.19 -9.69 -11.83
C LEU A 150 -9.94 -8.38 -11.59
N ARG A 151 -11.20 -8.48 -11.11
CA ARG A 151 -12.01 -7.30 -10.76
C ARG A 151 -11.35 -6.47 -9.66
N TYR A 152 -10.77 -7.12 -8.65
CA TYR A 152 -10.08 -6.46 -7.56
C TYR A 152 -8.87 -5.67 -8.04
N LEU A 153 -7.97 -6.23 -8.85
CA LEU A 153 -6.80 -5.49 -9.37
C LEU A 153 -7.21 -4.33 -10.28
N ASN A 154 -8.22 -4.54 -11.11
CA ASN A 154 -8.75 -3.50 -11.98
C ASN A 154 -9.21 -2.30 -11.14
N ARG A 155 -10.07 -2.55 -10.14
CA ARG A 155 -10.59 -1.51 -9.23
C ARG A 155 -9.52 -0.92 -8.32
N LEU A 156 -8.53 -1.70 -7.89
CA LEU A 156 -7.41 -1.24 -7.08
C LEU A 156 -6.61 -0.18 -7.83
N SER A 157 -6.40 -0.36 -9.14
CA SER A 157 -5.66 0.62 -9.94
C SER A 157 -6.39 1.97 -10.03
N ASP A 158 -7.72 1.96 -10.08
CA ASP A 158 -8.54 3.18 -10.03
C ASP A 158 -8.51 3.82 -8.64
N CYS A 159 -8.58 3.02 -7.57
CA CYS A 159 -8.48 3.51 -6.20
C CYS A 159 -7.14 4.20 -5.93
N LEU A 160 -6.02 3.60 -6.37
CA LEU A 160 -4.70 4.22 -6.27
C LEU A 160 -4.59 5.52 -7.08
N TYR A 161 -5.30 5.64 -8.20
CA TYR A 161 -5.41 6.90 -8.94
C TYR A 161 -6.19 7.96 -8.14
N ALA A 162 -7.34 7.60 -7.57
CA ALA A 162 -8.16 8.50 -6.76
C ALA A 162 -7.39 9.01 -5.53
N LEU A 163 -6.69 8.13 -4.81
CA LEU A 163 -5.82 8.51 -3.69
C LEU A 163 -4.69 9.45 -4.13
N ALA A 164 -4.03 9.15 -5.27
CA ALA A 164 -2.96 10.02 -5.77
C ALA A 164 -3.46 11.45 -6.06
N ARG A 165 -4.66 11.56 -6.64
CA ARG A 165 -5.31 12.84 -6.91
C ARG A 165 -5.68 13.58 -5.63
N SER A 166 -6.20 12.87 -4.63
CA SER A 166 -6.58 13.42 -3.32
C SER A 166 -5.35 13.99 -2.60
N GLU A 167 -4.27 13.21 -2.51
CA GLU A 167 -3.00 13.64 -1.88
C GLU A 167 -2.35 14.83 -2.60
N ASP A 168 -2.36 14.86 -3.94
CA ASP A 168 -1.88 16.01 -4.70
C ASP A 168 -2.69 17.28 -4.39
N GLN A 169 -4.02 17.16 -4.32
CA GLN A 169 -4.91 18.27 -4.03
C GLN A 169 -4.73 18.78 -2.59
N ALA A 170 -4.68 17.88 -1.61
CA ALA A 170 -4.46 18.21 -0.21
C ALA A 170 -3.10 18.88 -0.01
N ASP A 171 -2.05 18.37 -0.68
CA ASP A 171 -0.72 18.99 -0.61
C ASP A 171 -0.68 20.38 -1.24
N HIS A 172 -1.33 20.55 -2.39
CA HIS A 172 -1.46 21.86 -3.03
C HIS A 172 -2.17 22.88 -2.12
N GLN A 173 -3.28 22.48 -1.49
CA GLN A 173 -4.01 23.32 -0.54
C GLN A 173 -3.15 23.69 0.67
N ARG A 174 -2.42 22.73 1.27
CA ARG A 174 -1.51 23.00 2.38
C ARG A 174 -0.43 24.03 2.01
N ARG A 175 0.19 23.88 0.83
CA ARG A 175 1.21 24.84 0.34
C ARG A 175 0.64 26.23 0.13
N LEU A 176 -0.54 26.34 -0.48
CA LEU A 176 -1.21 27.63 -0.69
C LEU A 176 -1.56 28.33 0.63
N VAL A 177 -2.12 27.59 1.59
CA VAL A 177 -2.45 28.13 2.91
C VAL A 177 -1.19 28.63 3.63
N ALA A 178 -0.11 27.85 3.60
CA ALA A 178 1.17 28.24 4.20
C ALA A 178 1.74 29.50 3.55
N GLU A 179 1.70 29.59 2.22
CA GLU A 179 2.16 30.76 1.48
C GLU A 179 1.35 32.02 1.80
N ILE A 180 0.01 31.92 1.83
CA ILE A 180 -0.87 33.04 2.16
C ILE A 180 -0.64 33.50 3.61
N ALA A 181 -0.54 32.56 4.56
CA ALA A 181 -0.27 32.88 5.96
C ALA A 181 1.07 33.59 6.13
N ALA A 182 2.13 33.13 5.45
CA ALA A 182 3.44 33.78 5.48
C ALA A 182 3.39 35.21 4.94
N ARG A 183 2.69 35.42 3.81
CA ARG A 183 2.50 36.77 3.22
C ARG A 183 1.71 37.69 4.16
N TYR A 184 0.65 37.18 4.79
CA TYR A 184 -0.16 37.95 5.74
C TYR A 184 0.64 38.37 6.98
N LEU A 185 1.44 37.47 7.55
CA LEU A 185 2.30 37.78 8.70
C LEU A 185 3.39 38.81 8.35
N ALA A 186 3.98 38.70 7.16
CA ALA A 186 4.96 39.68 6.68
C ALA A 186 4.34 41.07 6.46
N ALA A 187 3.11 41.14 5.97
CA ALA A 187 2.40 42.39 5.72
C ALA A 187 1.79 43.03 7.00
N SER A 188 1.38 42.21 7.98
CA SER A 188 0.72 42.69 9.20
C SER A 188 1.69 43.20 10.28
N GLY A 189 3.01 43.01 10.11
CA GLY A 189 4.02 43.68 10.93
C GLY A 189 3.95 43.38 12.43
N SER A 190 3.37 42.25 12.87
CA SER A 190 3.52 41.82 14.26
C SER A 190 4.95 41.33 14.47
N PRO A 191 5.79 42.02 15.29
CA PRO A 191 7.03 41.40 15.73
C PRO A 191 6.66 40.16 16.52
N ALA A 192 7.44 39.09 16.35
CA ALA A 192 7.34 37.90 17.18
C ALA A 192 7.20 38.36 18.64
N SER A 193 6.05 38.07 19.26
CA SER A 193 5.84 38.33 20.67
C SER A 193 6.99 37.70 21.44
N ASP A 194 7.72 38.50 22.21
CA ASP A 194 8.85 38.11 23.05
C ASP A 194 8.64 36.70 23.63
N ALA A 195 9.40 35.73 23.10
CA ALA A 195 9.53 34.45 23.75
C ALA A 195 10.14 34.73 25.15
N PRO A 196 9.50 34.30 26.25
CA PRO A 196 10.09 34.50 27.57
C PRO A 196 11.44 33.78 27.61
N LYS A 197 12.51 34.53 27.90
CA LYS A 197 13.87 34.01 28.07
C LYS A 197 13.84 32.75 28.94
N PRO A 198 14.47 31.63 28.53
CA PRO A 198 14.55 30.45 29.37
C PRO A 198 15.31 30.79 30.65
N ARG A 199 14.67 30.58 31.80
CA ARG A 199 15.32 30.70 33.10
C ARG A 199 16.46 29.68 33.18
N PRO A 200 17.64 30.06 33.69
CA PRO A 200 18.74 29.11 33.82
C PRO A 200 18.41 28.16 34.97
N GLY A 201 18.27 26.87 34.67
CA GLY A 201 18.18 25.83 35.69
C GLY A 201 17.09 24.79 35.44
N ARG A 202 17.36 23.85 34.53
CA ARG A 202 17.15 22.41 34.71
C ARG A 202 17.76 21.67 33.52
N SER A 203 18.73 20.82 33.82
CA SER A 203 19.43 19.95 32.87
C SER A 203 18.50 18.87 32.28
N PRO A 204 18.86 18.29 31.13
CA PRO A 204 18.01 17.35 30.42
C PRO A 204 18.23 15.93 30.96
N PHE A 205 17.18 15.31 31.48
CA PHE A 205 17.18 13.87 31.76
C PHE A 205 15.86 13.25 31.31
N THR A 206 15.98 12.48 30.22
CA THR A 206 15.30 11.20 29.95
C THR A 206 13.86 11.02 30.44
N SER A 207 12.92 10.93 29.50
CA SER A 207 11.82 9.98 29.63
C SER A 207 11.71 9.16 28.35
N CYS A 208 12.12 7.90 28.48
CA CYS A 208 11.84 6.85 27.53
C CYS A 208 10.34 6.75 27.28
N ILE A 209 10.01 6.53 26.01
CA ILE A 209 8.73 6.03 25.53
C ILE A 209 8.50 4.65 26.16
N SER A 210 7.39 4.48 26.88
CA SER A 210 6.87 3.17 27.27
C SER A 210 5.35 3.19 27.25
N LEU A 211 4.78 2.84 26.09
CA LEU A 211 3.39 2.41 25.95
C LEU A 211 3.31 0.90 26.19
N PRO A 212 2.44 0.40 27.08
CA PRO A 212 2.31 -1.03 27.32
C PRO A 212 1.35 -1.66 26.31
N VAL A 213 1.87 -2.32 25.28
CA VAL A 213 1.10 -3.29 24.50
C VAL A 213 1.24 -4.65 25.18
N ARG A 214 0.17 -5.12 25.83
CA ARG A 214 0.08 -6.49 26.34
C ARG A 214 -0.06 -7.45 25.16
N LEU A 215 1.02 -8.14 24.81
CA LEU A 215 0.95 -9.33 23.97
C LEU A 215 0.60 -10.53 24.87
N SER A 216 -0.60 -11.07 24.68
CA SER A 216 -1.01 -12.35 25.23
C SER A 216 -0.26 -13.47 24.52
N ASN A 217 0.56 -14.21 25.28
CA ASN A 217 1.24 -15.43 24.86
C ASN A 217 0.24 -16.53 24.46
N THR A 218 0.29 -16.98 23.21
CA THR A 218 -0.02 -18.37 22.83
C THR A 218 0.92 -18.81 21.69
N PRO A 219 1.52 -20.01 21.74
CA PRO A 219 2.48 -20.45 20.74
C PRO A 219 1.75 -21.16 19.60
N ALA A 220 1.60 -20.50 18.45
CA ALA A 220 1.23 -21.16 17.21
C ALA A 220 2.41 -21.03 16.22
N SER A 221 3.06 -22.16 15.98
CA SER A 221 4.17 -22.32 15.04
C SER A 221 3.72 -22.18 13.58
N CYS A 222 3.38 -20.97 13.15
CA CYS A 222 3.26 -20.67 11.73
C CYS A 222 4.65 -20.53 11.13
N ARG A 223 5.11 -21.58 10.42
CA ARG A 223 6.27 -21.50 9.54
C ARG A 223 5.90 -20.59 8.35
N CYS A 224 6.13 -19.29 8.50
CA CYS A 224 6.18 -18.39 7.34
C CYS A 224 7.45 -18.73 6.56
N ARG A 225 7.32 -19.62 5.57
CA ARG A 225 8.27 -19.68 4.46
C ARG A 225 7.98 -18.45 3.61
N TRP A 226 8.91 -17.51 3.60
CA TRP A 226 9.01 -16.53 2.53
C TRP A 226 9.26 -17.30 1.23
N TRP A 227 8.51 -16.94 0.19
CA TRP A 227 8.35 -17.65 -1.08
C TRP A 227 9.66 -18.00 -1.79
#